data_AF-A0A962ULD5-F1
#
_entry.id   AF-A0A962ULD5-F1
#
_cell.length_a   1.000
_cell.length_b   1.000
_cell.length_c   1.000
_cell.angle_alpha   90.00
_cell.angle_beta   90.00
_cell.angle_gamma   90.00
#
_symmetry.space_group_name_H-M   'P 1'
#
loop_
_entity.id
_entity.type
_entity.pdbx_description
1 polymer ?
#
loop_
_entity_poly.entity_id
_entity_poly.type
_entity_poly.pdbx_seq_one_letter_code
_entity_poly.pdbx_strand_id
1 'polypeptide(L)'
;MIPSNAASPDLDWSQVSETVRMLNLAVAQISMAMHEGEDSVESLTRCFTNMVGHVEDIAKTATSLADGSATDEARSAVLGRAAEVQGGIQQSIVAFQFYDRLSQRLDHVRYVLDALSALVADKSRLFNPAEWDGLQQSIRGRYSMQEEQDMFEALLNGASIEEALNLVRSKLHEGDINDIELF
;
A
#
# COMPACT_ATOMS: atom_id res chain seq x y z
N MET A 1 25.67 -4.20 33.31
CA MET A 1 25.26 -5.02 32.16
C MET A 1 26.23 -4.72 31.03
N ILE A 2 26.93 -5.73 30.53
CA ILE A 2 27.83 -5.58 29.37
C ILE A 2 26.93 -5.53 28.13
N PRO A 3 27.08 -4.53 27.23
CA PRO A 3 26.28 -4.48 26.02
C PRO A 3 26.62 -5.66 25.11
N SER A 4 25.59 -6.31 24.57
CA SER A 4 25.73 -7.30 23.52
C SER A 4 26.49 -6.66 22.34
N ASN A 5 27.60 -7.28 21.94
CA ASN A 5 28.41 -6.83 20.82
C ASN A 5 28.69 -8.00 19.89
N ALA A 6 29.11 -7.71 18.66
CA ALA A 6 29.33 -8.72 17.61
C ALA A 6 30.31 -9.85 18.00
N ALA A 7 31.13 -9.65 19.03
CA ALA A 7 32.10 -10.62 19.52
C ALA A 7 31.57 -11.53 20.65
N SER A 8 30.42 -11.22 21.26
CA SER A 8 29.83 -12.02 22.33
C SER A 8 28.29 -11.88 22.34
N PRO A 9 27.58 -12.50 21.39
CA PRO A 9 26.15 -12.38 21.27
C PRO A 9 25.45 -13.25 22.33
N ASP A 10 24.73 -12.61 23.26
CA ASP A 10 23.87 -13.27 24.26
C ASP A 10 22.54 -13.78 23.65
N LEU A 11 22.28 -13.47 22.38
CA LEU A 11 21.06 -13.89 21.67
C LEU A 11 21.26 -15.22 20.95
N ASP A 12 20.36 -16.16 21.20
CA ASP A 12 20.20 -17.36 20.41
C ASP A 12 19.60 -16.98 19.04
N TRP A 13 20.47 -16.73 18.06
CA TRP A 13 20.09 -16.35 16.71
C TRP A 13 19.20 -17.37 16.00
N SER A 14 19.14 -18.61 16.50
CA SER A 14 18.14 -19.58 16.03
C SER A 14 16.72 -19.15 16.38
N GLN A 15 16.50 -18.60 17.58
CA GLN A 15 15.20 -18.09 18.03
C GLN A 15 14.81 -16.82 17.28
N VAL A 16 15.79 -15.96 16.97
CA VAL A 16 15.58 -14.78 16.10
C VAL A 16 15.17 -15.24 14.70
N SER A 17 15.88 -16.19 14.11
CA SER A 17 15.55 -16.76 12.80
C SER A 17 14.16 -17.38 12.77
N GLU A 18 13.79 -18.13 13.80
CA GLU A 18 12.49 -18.78 13.92
C GLU A 18 11.36 -17.75 14.09
N THR A 19 11.58 -16.71 14.90
CA THR A 19 10.62 -15.62 15.09
C THR A 19 10.41 -14.82 13.81
N VAL A 20 11.48 -14.52 13.06
CA VAL A 20 11.38 -13.85 11.76
C VAL A 20 10.60 -14.70 10.76
N ARG A 21 10.79 -16.03 10.75
CA ARG A 21 9.99 -16.95 9.91
C ARG A 21 8.51 -16.94 10.29
N MET A 22 8.19 -16.89 11.58
CA MET A 22 6.80 -16.79 12.06
C MET A 22 6.16 -15.44 11.67
N LEU A 23 6.91 -14.33 11.76
CA LEU A 23 6.45 -13.02 11.28
C LEU A 23 6.22 -13.03 9.76
N ASN A 24 7.10 -13.68 9.01
CA ASN A 24 6.95 -13.89 7.58
C ASN A 24 5.64 -14.62 7.24
N LEU A 25 5.34 -15.68 7.99
CA LEU A 25 4.09 -16.40 7.85
C LEU A 25 2.88 -15.51 8.18
N ALA A 26 2.95 -14.72 9.25
CA ALA A 26 1.87 -13.79 9.61
C ALA A 26 1.64 -12.72 8.53
N VAL A 27 2.70 -12.20 7.91
CA VAL A 27 2.61 -11.25 6.80
C VAL A 27 2.03 -11.92 5.56
N ALA A 28 2.47 -13.13 5.22
CA ALA A 28 1.89 -13.91 4.12
C ALA A 28 0.40 -14.22 4.37
N GLN A 29 0.01 -14.49 5.62
CA GLN A 29 -1.39 -14.68 6.01
C GLN A 29 -2.20 -13.38 5.89
N ILE A 30 -1.63 -12.22 6.22
CA ILE A 30 -2.28 -10.92 6.00
C ILE A 30 -2.43 -10.64 4.49
N SER A 31 -1.41 -10.91 3.68
CA SER A 31 -1.49 -10.81 2.22
C SER A 31 -2.58 -11.70 1.64
N MET A 32 -2.67 -12.95 2.12
CA MET A 32 -3.70 -13.90 1.73
C MET A 32 -5.09 -13.43 2.17
N ALA A 33 -5.26 -13.02 3.43
CA ALA A 33 -6.51 -12.51 3.98
C ALA A 33 -6.97 -11.19 3.32
N MET A 34 -6.04 -10.39 2.80
CA MET A 34 -6.36 -9.23 1.99
C MET A 34 -6.75 -9.58 0.55
N HIS A 35 -6.14 -10.61 -0.02
CA HIS A 35 -6.56 -11.14 -1.32
C HIS A 35 -7.95 -11.79 -1.23
N GLU A 36 -8.23 -12.43 -0.09
CA GLU A 36 -9.53 -13.00 0.28
C GLU A 36 -10.49 -11.94 0.88
N GLY A 37 -10.01 -10.71 1.11
CA GLY A 37 -10.76 -9.61 1.70
C GLY A 37 -11.79 -9.07 0.71
N GLU A 38 -12.93 -9.74 0.68
CA GLU A 38 -14.10 -9.47 -0.16
C GLU A 38 -14.51 -7.99 -0.21
N ASP A 39 -14.21 -7.17 0.81
CA ASP A 39 -14.60 -5.76 0.91
C ASP A 39 -14.09 -4.86 -0.24
N SER A 40 -12.88 -5.13 -0.76
CA SER A 40 -12.32 -4.36 -1.89
C SER A 40 -13.00 -4.75 -3.19
N VAL A 41 -13.25 -6.06 -3.37
CA VAL A 41 -13.98 -6.61 -4.52
C VAL A 41 -15.45 -6.20 -4.46
N GLU A 42 -16.06 -6.13 -3.28
CA GLU A 42 -17.44 -5.69 -3.07
C GLU A 42 -17.59 -4.20 -3.38
N SER A 43 -16.65 -3.35 -2.94
CA SER A 43 -16.63 -1.93 -3.29
C SER A 43 -16.44 -1.72 -4.80
N LEU A 44 -15.57 -2.52 -5.42
CA LEU A 44 -15.38 -2.54 -6.86
C LEU A 44 -16.65 -2.98 -7.61
N THR A 45 -17.24 -4.08 -7.17
CA THR A 45 -18.43 -4.70 -7.77
C THR A 45 -19.61 -3.76 -7.67
N ARG A 46 -19.76 -3.09 -6.53
CA ARG A 46 -20.79 -2.06 -6.31
C ARG A 46 -20.56 -0.86 -7.22
N CYS A 47 -19.33 -0.36 -7.36
CA CYS A 47 -19.04 0.72 -8.29
C CYS A 47 -19.32 0.33 -9.75
N PHE A 48 -18.87 -0.84 -10.20
CA PHE A 48 -19.16 -1.33 -11.55
C PHE A 48 -20.65 -1.52 -11.80
N THR A 49 -21.38 -2.06 -10.84
CA THR A 49 -22.84 -2.24 -10.92
C THR A 49 -23.55 -0.89 -11.05
N ASN A 50 -23.14 0.10 -10.25
CA ASN A 50 -23.68 1.46 -10.34
C ASN A 50 -23.36 2.11 -11.69
N MET A 51 -22.13 1.99 -12.17
CA MET A 51 -21.72 2.53 -13.47
C MET A 51 -22.51 1.91 -14.63
N VAL A 52 -22.69 0.58 -14.64
CA VAL A 52 -23.53 -0.10 -15.64
C VAL A 52 -24.96 0.41 -15.60
N GLY A 53 -25.55 0.53 -14.40
CA GLY A 53 -26.89 1.07 -14.22
C GLY A 53 -27.03 2.48 -14.79
N HIS A 54 -26.10 3.38 -14.48
CA HIS A 54 -26.13 4.74 -15.00
C HIS A 54 -25.89 4.82 -16.52
N VAL A 55 -25.05 3.96 -17.10
CA VAL A 55 -24.81 3.90 -18.56
C VAL A 55 -26.05 3.39 -19.31
N GLU A 56 -26.72 2.36 -18.81
CA GLU A 56 -28.00 1.89 -19.37
C GLU A 56 -29.07 2.98 -19.33
N ASP A 57 -29.09 3.73 -18.24
CA ASP A 57 -30.02 4.82 -18.00
C ASP A 57 -29.74 6.04 -18.89
N ILE A 58 -28.47 6.35 -19.17
CA ILE A 58 -28.07 7.33 -20.19
C ILE A 58 -28.52 6.86 -21.58
N ALA A 59 -28.29 5.59 -21.93
CA ALA A 59 -28.64 5.04 -23.24
C ALA A 59 -30.16 5.05 -23.50
N LYS A 60 -30.98 4.73 -22.48
CA LYS A 60 -32.45 4.83 -22.56
C LYS A 60 -32.89 6.27 -22.81
N THR A 61 -32.39 7.22 -22.02
CA THR A 61 -32.77 8.63 -22.18
C THR A 61 -32.27 9.21 -23.52
N ALA A 62 -31.08 8.84 -23.99
CA ALA A 62 -30.56 9.22 -25.31
C ALA A 62 -31.41 8.67 -26.46
N THR A 63 -31.92 7.45 -26.34
CA THR A 63 -32.82 6.84 -27.34
C THR A 63 -34.16 7.58 -27.38
N SER A 64 -34.77 7.87 -26.23
CA SER A 64 -36.02 8.66 -26.16
C SER A 64 -35.88 10.10 -26.68
N LEU A 65 -34.69 10.70 -26.54
CA LEU A 65 -34.34 11.99 -27.12
C LEU A 65 -34.27 11.93 -28.67
N ALA A 66 -33.74 10.84 -29.24
CA ALA A 66 -33.59 10.65 -30.68
C ALA A 66 -34.94 10.45 -31.42
N ASP A 67 -35.96 9.95 -30.73
CA ASP A 67 -37.33 9.75 -31.26
C ASP A 67 -38.15 11.06 -31.35
N GLY A 68 -37.54 12.23 -31.16
CA GLY A 68 -38.14 13.54 -31.39
C GLY A 68 -38.90 14.16 -30.21
N SER A 69 -38.82 13.55 -29.01
CA SER A 69 -39.52 14.01 -27.80
C SER A 69 -38.64 14.80 -26.82
N ALA A 70 -37.58 15.45 -27.31
CA ALA A 70 -36.54 16.01 -26.46
C ALA A 70 -36.97 17.26 -25.68
N THR A 71 -37.24 17.09 -24.38
CA THR A 71 -37.42 18.19 -23.42
C THR A 71 -36.09 18.53 -22.73
N ASP A 72 -35.95 19.78 -22.27
CA ASP A 72 -34.77 20.23 -21.51
C ASP A 72 -34.53 19.37 -20.25
N GLU A 73 -35.59 18.81 -19.65
CA GLU A 73 -35.47 17.86 -18.53
C GLU A 73 -34.72 16.58 -18.91
N ALA A 74 -34.95 16.03 -20.10
CA ALA A 74 -34.28 14.80 -20.55
C ALA A 74 -32.79 15.05 -20.80
N ARG A 75 -32.43 16.23 -21.33
CA ARG A 75 -31.03 16.65 -21.48
C ARG A 75 -30.33 16.84 -20.13
N SER A 76 -31.01 17.47 -19.18
CA SER A 76 -30.49 17.64 -17.81
C SER A 76 -30.31 16.29 -17.10
N ALA A 77 -31.22 15.35 -17.30
CA ALA A 77 -31.13 14.01 -16.73
C ALA A 77 -29.93 13.21 -17.26
N VAL A 78 -29.64 13.30 -18.56
CA VAL A 78 -28.45 12.67 -19.17
C VAL A 78 -27.16 13.25 -18.59
N LEU A 79 -27.07 14.58 -18.48
CA LEU A 79 -25.88 15.24 -17.92
C LEU A 79 -25.66 14.90 -16.45
N GLY A 80 -26.72 14.86 -15.63
CA GLY A 80 -26.63 14.45 -14.23
C GLY A 80 -26.15 13.01 -14.08
N ARG A 81 -26.70 12.07 -14.86
CA ARG A 81 -26.30 10.65 -14.85
C ARG A 81 -24.87 10.44 -15.34
N ALA A 82 -24.43 11.20 -16.34
CA ALA A 82 -23.04 11.16 -16.81
C ALA A 82 -22.06 11.63 -15.73
N ALA A 83 -22.43 12.66 -14.95
CA ALA A 83 -21.64 13.12 -13.82
C ALA A 83 -21.57 12.07 -12.69
N GLU A 84 -22.66 11.35 -12.42
CA GLU A 84 -22.68 10.24 -11.46
C GLU A 84 -21.77 9.08 -11.90
N VAL A 85 -21.79 8.69 -13.19
CA VAL A 85 -20.83 7.71 -13.75
C VAL A 85 -19.40 8.18 -13.54
N GLN A 86 -19.10 9.44 -13.88
CA GLN A 86 -17.77 10.00 -13.74
C GLN A 86 -17.30 9.96 -12.28
N GLY A 87 -18.19 10.28 -11.33
CA GLY A 87 -17.91 10.15 -9.89
C GLY A 87 -17.63 8.72 -9.46
N GLY A 88 -18.43 7.76 -9.95
CA GLY A 88 -18.23 6.32 -9.69
C GLY A 88 -16.90 5.77 -10.25
N ILE A 89 -16.50 6.22 -11.44
CA ILE A 89 -15.18 5.89 -12.03
C ILE A 89 -14.07 6.40 -11.12
N GLN A 90 -14.13 7.68 -10.70
CA GLN A 90 -13.11 8.27 -9.84
C GLN A 90 -12.97 7.52 -8.51
N GLN A 91 -14.10 7.16 -7.90
CA GLN A 91 -14.09 6.43 -6.63
C GLN A 91 -13.55 4.99 -6.79
N SER A 92 -13.83 4.34 -7.92
CA SER A 92 -13.26 3.04 -8.26
C SER A 92 -11.73 3.12 -8.40
N ILE A 93 -11.23 4.14 -9.11
CA ILE A 93 -9.78 4.37 -9.28
C ILE A 93 -9.10 4.52 -7.92
N VAL A 94 -9.67 5.34 -7.01
CA VAL A 94 -9.11 5.53 -5.67
C VAL A 94 -9.10 4.22 -4.86
N ALA A 95 -10.17 3.42 -4.95
CA ALA A 95 -10.23 2.12 -4.27
C ALA A 95 -9.19 1.13 -4.82
N PHE A 96 -8.98 1.10 -6.13
CA PHE A 96 -7.94 0.29 -6.76
C PHE A 96 -6.53 0.73 -6.33
N GLN A 97 -6.27 2.02 -6.31
CA GLN A 97 -4.98 2.56 -5.88
C GLN A 97 -4.69 2.22 -4.42
N PHE A 98 -5.69 2.27 -3.54
CA PHE A 98 -5.55 1.81 -2.16
C PHE A 98 -5.17 0.33 -2.08
N TYR A 99 -5.87 -0.52 -2.85
CA TYR A 99 -5.61 -1.95 -2.88
C TYR A 99 -4.20 -2.27 -3.39
N ASP A 100 -3.81 -1.68 -4.52
CA ASP A 100 -2.49 -1.84 -5.11
C ASP A 100 -1.39 -1.40 -4.13
N ARG A 101 -1.53 -0.21 -3.51
CA ARG A 101 -0.58 0.28 -2.51
C ARG A 101 -0.46 -0.64 -1.30
N LEU A 102 -1.58 -1.19 -0.82
CA LEU A 102 -1.57 -2.08 0.33
C LEU A 102 -0.91 -3.43 -0.02
N SER A 103 -1.16 -3.95 -1.23
CA SER A 103 -0.50 -5.15 -1.74
C SER A 103 1.02 -4.95 -1.85
N GLN A 104 1.47 -3.84 -2.45
CA GLN A 104 2.89 -3.50 -2.58
C GLN A 104 3.59 -3.41 -1.23
N ARG A 105 2.95 -2.76 -0.24
CA ARG A 105 3.50 -2.64 1.11
C ARG A 105 3.67 -3.99 1.79
N LEU A 106 2.74 -4.92 1.63
CA LEU A 106 2.89 -6.26 2.18
C LEU A 106 3.99 -7.06 1.48
N ASP A 107 4.12 -6.95 0.16
CA ASP A 107 5.22 -7.56 -0.58
C ASP A 107 6.58 -7.02 -0.12
N HIS A 108 6.66 -5.72 0.21
CA HIS A 108 7.85 -5.12 0.81
C HIS A 108 8.17 -5.74 2.19
N VAL A 109 7.18 -5.84 3.08
CA VAL A 109 7.37 -6.42 4.42
C VAL A 109 7.80 -7.89 4.31
N ARG A 110 7.15 -8.66 3.44
CA ARG A 110 7.52 -10.06 3.17
C ARG A 110 8.97 -10.17 2.71
N TYR A 111 9.38 -9.34 1.74
CA TYR A 111 10.76 -9.35 1.25
C TYR A 111 11.77 -9.04 2.36
N VAL A 112 11.51 -8.02 3.18
CA VAL A 112 12.38 -7.62 4.29
C VAL A 112 12.59 -8.79 5.25
N LEU A 113 11.50 -9.45 5.64
CA LEU A 113 11.53 -10.56 6.57
C LEU A 113 12.20 -11.80 5.97
N ASP A 114 11.99 -12.11 4.68
CA ASP A 114 12.68 -13.18 3.97
C ASP A 114 14.20 -12.92 3.90
N ALA A 115 14.60 -11.70 3.53
CA ALA A 115 16.00 -11.31 3.44
C ALA A 115 16.68 -11.33 4.83
N LEU A 116 15.98 -10.86 5.87
CA LEU A 116 16.44 -10.95 7.25
C LEU A 116 16.58 -12.41 7.70
N SER A 117 15.58 -13.26 7.43
CA SER A 117 15.62 -14.69 7.78
C SER A 117 16.80 -15.40 7.12
N ALA A 118 17.06 -15.11 5.85
CA ALA A 118 18.19 -15.67 5.11
C ALA A 118 19.54 -15.21 5.69
N LEU A 119 19.66 -13.94 6.10
CA LEU A 119 20.87 -13.41 6.70
C LEU A 119 21.16 -14.05 8.07
N VAL A 120 20.15 -14.15 8.94
CA VAL A 120 20.33 -14.70 10.30
C VAL A 120 20.49 -16.23 10.31
N ALA A 121 20.03 -16.93 9.27
CA ALA A 121 20.22 -18.37 9.14
C ALA A 121 21.68 -18.77 8.81
N ASP A 122 22.48 -17.86 8.27
CA ASP A 122 23.89 -18.09 7.94
C ASP A 122 24.82 -17.44 8.97
N LYS A 123 25.39 -18.28 9.85
CA LYS A 123 26.32 -17.82 10.90
C LYS A 123 27.56 -17.12 10.37
N SER A 124 27.99 -17.40 9.13
CA SER A 124 29.18 -16.75 8.54
C SER A 124 28.89 -15.32 8.09
N ARG A 125 27.65 -15.07 7.64
CA ARG A 125 27.18 -13.74 7.18
C ARG A 125 26.65 -12.90 8.34
N LEU A 126 26.03 -13.55 9.32
CA LEU A 126 25.48 -12.94 10.52
C LEU A 126 26.47 -12.02 11.25
N PHE A 127 27.73 -12.43 11.37
CA PHE A 127 28.76 -11.67 12.08
C PHE A 127 29.49 -10.64 11.19
N ASN A 128 29.11 -10.52 9.93
CA ASN A 128 29.71 -9.58 8.99
C ASN A 128 28.87 -8.29 8.89
N PRO A 129 29.37 -7.14 9.40
CA PRO A 129 28.64 -5.87 9.32
C PRO A 129 28.30 -5.43 7.90
N ALA A 130 29.10 -5.81 6.89
CA ALA A 130 28.85 -5.45 5.49
C ALA A 130 27.59 -6.13 4.94
N GLU A 131 27.24 -7.32 5.43
CA GLU A 131 26.01 -8.01 5.02
C GLU A 131 24.75 -7.31 5.56
N TRP A 132 24.86 -6.72 6.77
CA TRP A 132 23.79 -5.93 7.37
C TRP A 132 23.60 -4.59 6.67
N ASP A 133 24.70 -3.91 6.33
CA ASP A 133 24.66 -2.69 5.51
C ASP A 133 24.05 -2.97 4.13
N GLY A 134 24.45 -4.06 3.47
CA GLY A 134 23.88 -4.49 2.19
C GLY A 134 22.38 -4.82 2.28
N LEU A 135 21.94 -5.43 3.39
CA LEU A 135 20.53 -5.66 3.67
C LEU A 135 19.77 -4.33 3.82
N GLN A 136 20.28 -3.39 4.62
CA GLN A 136 19.67 -2.07 4.80
C GLN A 136 19.58 -1.29 3.48
N GLN A 137 20.62 -1.32 2.64
CA GLN A 137 20.60 -0.69 1.32
C GLN A 137 19.57 -1.33 0.39
N SER A 138 19.46 -2.67 0.42
CA SER A 138 18.48 -3.42 -0.38
C SER A 138 17.04 -3.12 0.04
N ILE A 139 16.80 -2.97 1.35
CA ILE A 139 15.50 -2.57 1.90
C ILE A 139 15.19 -1.13 1.49
N ARG A 140 16.15 -0.21 1.68
CA ARG A 140 16.02 1.19 1.30
C ARG A 140 15.68 1.37 -0.17
N GLY A 141 16.36 0.64 -1.05
CA GLY A 141 16.18 0.72 -2.50
C GLY A 141 14.81 0.23 -3.00
N ARG A 142 14.02 -0.44 -2.15
CA ARG A 142 12.63 -0.84 -2.47
C ARG A 142 11.59 0.20 -2.10
N TYR A 143 11.93 1.16 -1.24
CA TYR A 143 11.03 2.29 -0.98
C TYR A 143 11.06 3.24 -2.17
N SER A 144 9.94 3.35 -2.87
CA SER A 144 9.77 4.27 -4.00
C SER A 144 9.48 5.70 -3.54
N MET A 145 8.84 5.86 -2.39
CA MET A 145 8.43 7.16 -1.84
C MET A 145 9.51 7.76 -0.93
N GLN A 146 9.75 9.06 -1.06
CA GLN A 146 10.75 9.78 -0.25
C GLN A 146 10.40 9.74 1.25
N GLU A 147 9.12 9.81 1.59
CA GLU A 147 8.66 9.75 2.98
C GLU A 147 8.96 8.39 3.62
N GLU A 148 8.89 7.31 2.84
CA GLU A 148 9.21 5.96 3.31
C GLU A 148 10.72 5.79 3.54
N GLN A 149 11.55 6.40 2.67
CA GLN A 149 12.99 6.46 2.87
C GLN A 149 13.38 7.31 4.09
N ASP A 150 12.74 8.47 4.27
CA ASP A 150 13.00 9.37 5.40
C ASP A 150 12.62 8.71 6.74
N MET A 151 11.49 7.99 6.80
CA MET A 151 11.11 7.19 7.98
C MET A 151 12.15 6.11 8.28
N PHE A 152 12.61 5.40 7.25
CA PHE A 152 13.61 4.35 7.39
C PHE A 152 14.93 4.92 7.90
N GLU A 153 15.39 6.05 7.37
CA GLU A 153 16.58 6.75 7.87
C GLU A 153 16.41 7.23 9.31
N ALA A 154 15.25 7.79 9.66
CA ALA A 154 14.98 8.21 11.03
C ALA A 154 15.10 7.04 12.01
N LEU A 155 14.55 5.88 11.65
CA LEU A 155 14.69 4.65 12.44
C LEU A 155 16.14 4.19 12.56
N LEU A 156 16.93 4.22 11.47
CA LEU A 156 18.35 3.88 11.51
C LEU A 156 19.18 4.84 12.38
N ASN A 157 18.78 6.12 12.43
CA ASN A 157 19.39 7.14 13.28
C ASN A 157 18.93 7.07 14.75
N GLY A 158 18.09 6.09 15.11
CA GLY A 158 17.66 5.83 16.48
C GLY A 158 16.38 6.55 16.91
N ALA A 159 15.63 7.15 15.97
CA ALA A 159 14.30 7.66 16.27
C ALA A 159 13.34 6.51 16.62
N SER A 160 12.39 6.78 17.48
CA SER A 160 11.28 5.87 17.74
C SER A 160 10.35 5.77 16.53
N ILE A 161 9.58 4.68 16.47
CA ILE A 161 8.56 4.49 15.43
C ILE A 161 7.57 5.66 15.42
N GLU A 162 7.19 6.16 16.59
CA GLU A 162 6.25 7.28 16.71
C GLU A 162 6.83 8.59 16.18
N GLU A 163 8.12 8.87 16.42
CA GLU A 163 8.82 10.03 15.86
C GLU A 163 8.95 9.95 14.33
N ALA A 164 9.27 8.77 13.80
CA ALA A 164 9.34 8.55 12.35
C ALA A 164 7.96 8.73 11.68
N LEU A 165 6.88 8.24 12.30
CA LEU A 165 5.52 8.44 11.81
C LEU A 165 5.07 9.91 11.88
N ASN A 166 5.48 10.64 12.92
CA ASN A 166 5.18 12.06 13.07
C ASN A 166 5.88 12.92 12.01
N LEU A 167 7.09 12.53 11.58
CA LEU A 167 7.79 13.15 10.45
C LEU A 167 6.93 13.13 9.17
N VAL A 168 6.32 12.00 8.83
CA VAL A 168 5.44 11.90 7.64
C VAL A 168 4.12 12.65 7.85
N ARG A 169 3.52 12.57 9.04
CA ARG A 169 2.28 13.32 9.34
C ARG A 169 2.47 14.83 9.25
N SER A 170 3.61 15.34 9.72
CA SER A 170 3.93 16.77 9.62
C SER A 170 4.07 17.21 8.16
N LYS A 171 4.78 16.44 7.33
CA LYS A 171 4.90 16.69 5.88
C LYS A 171 3.57 16.63 5.13
N LEU A 172 2.69 15.69 5.49
CA LEU A 172 1.33 15.60 4.94
C LEU A 172 0.44 16.79 5.35
N HIS A 173 0.63 17.35 6.54
CA HIS A 173 -0.15 18.48 7.06
C HIS A 173 0.37 19.86 6.57
N GLU A 174 1.66 19.98 6.24
CA GLU A 174 2.27 21.25 5.78
C GLU A 174 1.98 21.60 4.31
N GLY A 175 1.21 20.77 3.60
CA GLY A 175 0.62 21.16 2.31
C GLY A 175 1.45 20.82 1.07
N ASP A 176 2.33 19.83 1.13
CA ASP A 176 3.02 19.30 -0.06
C ASP A 176 2.11 18.33 -0.85
N ILE A 177 0.88 18.78 -1.14
CA ILE A 177 -0.17 18.04 -1.86
C ILE A 177 0.06 18.13 -3.39
N ASN A 178 1.22 18.61 -3.84
CA ASN A 178 1.57 18.66 -5.26
C ASN A 178 2.51 17.54 -5.71
N ASP A 179 3.18 16.84 -4.77
CA ASP A 179 4.13 15.76 -5.06
C ASP A 179 3.71 14.40 -4.46
N ILE A 180 2.42 14.21 -4.17
CA ILE A 180 1.84 12.87 -4.27
C ILE A 180 1.78 12.57 -5.76
N GLU A 181 2.93 12.17 -6.31
CA GLU A 181 3.06 11.66 -7.65
C GLU A 181 1.97 10.61 -7.86
N LEU A 182 1.01 11.00 -8.69
CA LEU A 182 -0.10 10.20 -9.13
C LEU A 182 0.46 9.23 -10.18
N PHE A 183 1.20 8.22 -9.73
CA PHE A 183 1.65 7.09 -10.55
C PHE A 183 1.07 5.78 -9.99
#